data_AF-A0AA38WH28-F1
#
_entry.id   AF-A0AA38WH28-F1
#
_cell.length_a   1.000
_cell.length_b   1.000
_cell.length_c   1.000
_cell.angle_alpha   90.00
_cell.angle_beta   90.00
_cell.angle_gamma   90.00
#
_symmetry.space_group_name_H-M   'P 1'
#
loop_
_entity.id
_entity.type
_entity.pdbx_description
1 polymer ?
#
loop_
_entity_poly.entity_id
_entity_poly.type
_entity_poly.pdbx_seq_one_letter_code
_entity_poly.pdbx_strand_id
1 'polypeptide(L)'
;MQTFLIPGSLFMSLLAGSLFGVVKGVAIVVFAATVGASSCYFLSNLIGRPLILSLWPDKVVFFQNQVAKRKTRLLNYMLFLRVTPTLPNTFLNVASPIVNVPYHTFLLATSIGIIPAAYVAVRAGTTLSELQSVGDLYDIQSIGIIFFIGLASVIPTLISNNTKS
;
A
#
# COMPACT_ATOMS: atom_id res chain seq x y z
N MET A 1 -0.60 -5.35 5.44
CA MET A 1 -1.28 -4.92 4.20
C MET A 1 -0.34 -4.87 3.00
N GLN A 2 0.75 -4.10 3.00
CA GLN A 2 1.71 -4.08 1.88
C GLN A 2 2.37 -5.44 1.58
N THR A 3 2.46 -6.32 2.58
CA THR A 3 2.97 -7.70 2.44
C THR A 3 2.08 -8.60 1.57
N PHE A 4 0.78 -8.33 1.49
CA PHE A 4 -0.21 -9.20 0.84
C PHE A 4 -0.97 -8.55 -0.33
N LEU A 5 -0.50 -7.41 -0.86
CA LEU A 5 -1.14 -6.72 -2.01
C LEU A 5 -2.62 -6.33 -1.82
N ILE A 6 -3.15 -6.37 -0.59
CA ILE A 6 -4.58 -6.14 -0.35
C ILE A 6 -4.90 -4.65 -0.57
N PRO A 7 -5.85 -4.27 -1.45
CA PRO A 7 -6.24 -2.88 -1.72
C PRO A 7 -6.83 -2.09 -0.51
N GLY A 8 -6.81 -2.66 0.69
CA GLY A 8 -7.35 -2.04 1.92
C GLY A 8 -6.44 -1.01 2.58
N SER A 9 -5.19 -0.83 2.13
CA SER A 9 -4.26 0.14 2.74
C SER A 9 -4.71 1.59 2.58
N LEU A 10 -5.42 1.91 1.50
CA LEU A 10 -5.98 3.24 1.28
C LEU A 10 -7.09 3.53 2.31
N PHE A 11 -8.04 2.62 2.48
CA PHE A 11 -9.13 2.74 3.46
C PHE A 11 -8.62 2.88 4.89
N MET A 12 -7.60 2.09 5.28
CA MET A 12 -7.00 2.21 6.61
C MET A 12 -6.23 3.51 6.80
N SER A 13 -5.62 4.06 5.74
CA SER A 13 -4.95 5.37 5.81
C SER A 13 -5.95 6.52 5.94
N LEU A 14 -7.10 6.42 5.26
CA LEU A 14 -8.23 7.34 5.42
C LEU A 14 -8.79 7.29 6.84
N LEU A 15 -9.03 6.08 7.36
CA LEU A 15 -9.52 5.85 8.73
C LEU A 15 -8.52 6.39 9.77
N ALA A 16 -7.22 6.14 9.58
CA ALA A 16 -6.18 6.67 10.46
C ALA A 16 -6.13 8.20 10.46
N GLY A 17 -6.40 8.84 9.31
CA GLY A 17 -6.56 10.29 9.22
C GLY A 17 -7.77 10.80 9.99
N SER A 18 -8.94 10.20 9.74
CA SER A 18 -10.18 10.52 10.46
C SER A 18 -10.03 10.41 11.99
N LEU A 19 -9.41 9.33 12.49
CA LEU A 19 -9.36 9.03 13.92
C LEU A 19 -8.23 9.75 14.68
N PHE A 20 -7.06 9.94 14.06
CA PHE A 20 -5.86 10.42 14.76
C PHE A 20 -5.34 11.77 14.25
N GLY A 21 -5.95 12.33 13.21
CA GLY A 21 -5.50 13.54 12.54
C GLY A 21 -4.27 13.31 11.65
N VAL A 22 -3.86 14.36 10.94
CA VAL A 22 -2.83 14.25 9.87
C VAL A 22 -1.47 13.77 10.41
N VAL A 23 -0.96 14.38 11.47
CA VAL A 23 0.41 14.12 11.95
C VAL A 23 0.55 12.70 12.51
N LYS A 24 -0.35 12.30 13.42
CA LYS A 24 -0.32 10.96 14.03
C LYS A 24 -0.74 9.88 13.03
N GLY A 25 -1.74 10.17 12.19
CA GLY A 25 -2.19 9.26 11.13
C GLY A 25 -1.06 8.93 10.14
N VAL A 26 -0.33 9.94 9.66
CA VAL A 26 0.83 9.71 8.77
C VAL A 26 1.92 8.90 9.47
N ALA A 27 2.24 9.20 10.73
CA ALA A 27 3.26 8.46 11.47
C ALA A 27 2.91 6.96 11.60
N ILE A 28 1.65 6.64 11.95
CA ILE A 28 1.16 5.27 12.06
C ILE A 28 1.18 4.57 10.71
N VAL A 29 0.70 5.23 9.65
CA VAL A 29 0.65 4.66 8.29
C VAL A 29 2.05 4.38 7.77
N VAL A 30 2.99 5.32 7.93
CA VAL A 30 4.39 5.14 7.51
C VAL A 30 5.04 4.01 8.30
N PHE A 31 4.84 3.95 9.62
CA PHE A 31 5.40 2.88 10.45
C PHE A 31 4.86 1.50 10.03
N ALA A 32 3.54 1.36 9.91
CA ALA A 32 2.89 0.13 9.48
C ALA A 32 3.31 -0.30 8.06
N ALA A 33 3.46 0.67 7.16
CA ALA A 33 3.94 0.44 5.80
C ALA A 33 5.40 -0.04 5.79
N THR A 34 6.29 0.62 6.53
CA THR A 34 7.70 0.23 6.62
C THR A 34 7.85 -1.18 7.20
N VAL A 35 7.12 -1.51 8.28
CA VAL A 35 7.15 -2.87 8.88
C VAL A 35 6.64 -3.92 7.89
N GLY A 36 5.56 -3.62 7.15
CA GLY A 36 5.03 -4.52 6.13
C GLY A 36 5.98 -4.73 4.94
N ALA A 37 6.64 -3.65 4.49
CA ALA A 37 7.64 -3.68 3.43
C ALA A 37 8.89 -4.45 3.85
N SER A 38 9.36 -4.27 5.09
CA SER A 38 10.48 -5.03 5.66
C SER A 38 10.17 -6.52 5.72
N SER A 39 8.97 -6.89 6.17
CA SER A 39 8.55 -8.31 6.20
C SER A 39 8.56 -8.93 4.80
N CYS A 40 8.07 -8.18 3.79
CA CYS A 40 8.10 -8.61 2.39
C CYS A 40 9.53 -8.73 1.83
N TYR A 41 10.41 -7.79 2.19
CA TYR A 41 11.83 -7.84 1.83
C TYR A 41 12.50 -9.10 2.38
N PHE A 42 12.29 -9.43 3.66
CA PHE A 42 12.87 -10.64 4.26
C PHE A 42 12.31 -11.91 3.65
N LEU A 43 10.99 -11.96 3.41
CA LEU A 43 10.35 -13.11 2.77
C LEU A 43 10.88 -13.32 1.34
N SER A 44 11.03 -12.25 0.56
CA SER A 44 11.64 -12.31 -0.77
C SER A 44 13.12 -12.68 -0.71
N ASN A 45 13.87 -12.20 0.28
CA ASN A 45 15.28 -12.57 0.44
C ASN A 45 15.45 -14.06 0.76
N LEU A 46 14.54 -14.64 1.56
CA LEU A 46 14.62 -16.05 1.97
C LEU A 46 14.12 -17.00 0.88
N ILE A 47 13.02 -16.66 0.20
CA ILE A 47 12.35 -17.55 -0.76
C ILE A 47 12.55 -17.08 -2.21
N GLY A 48 12.32 -15.79 -2.48
CA GLY A 48 12.35 -15.23 -3.83
C GLY A 48 13.74 -15.20 -4.45
N ARG A 49 14.76 -14.86 -3.67
CA ARG A 49 16.15 -14.81 -4.13
C ARG A 49 16.68 -16.16 -4.63
N PRO A 50 16.61 -17.27 -3.85
CA PRO A 50 17.08 -18.56 -4.36
C PRO A 50 16.25 -19.07 -5.55
N LEU A 51 14.93 -18.81 -5.56
CA LEU A 51 14.05 -19.22 -6.65
C LEU A 51 14.41 -18.53 -7.98
N ILE A 52 14.54 -17.20 -7.97
CA ILE A 52 14.84 -16.44 -9.20
C ILE A 52 16.29 -16.69 -9.65
N LEU A 53 17.22 -16.88 -8.72
CA LEU A 53 18.61 -17.24 -9.06
C LEU A 53 18.69 -18.62 -9.74
N SER A 54 17.83 -19.56 -9.35
CA SER A 54 17.73 -20.88 -10.00
C SER A 54 17.11 -20.80 -11.40
N LEU A 55 16.08 -19.96 -11.58
CA LEU A 55 15.38 -19.83 -12.86
C LEU A 55 16.13 -18.99 -13.90
N TRP A 56 16.74 -17.87 -13.48
CA TRP A 56 17.42 -16.92 -14.38
C TRP A 56 18.70 -16.33 -13.76
N PRO A 57 19.75 -17.13 -13.56
CA PRO A 57 20.99 -16.69 -12.91
C PRO A 57 21.67 -15.52 -13.65
N ASP A 58 21.78 -15.59 -14.98
CA ASP A 58 22.50 -14.59 -15.78
C ASP A 58 21.87 -13.20 -15.71
N LYS A 59 20.53 -13.13 -15.72
CA LYS A 59 19.79 -11.87 -15.60
C LYS A 59 19.97 -11.25 -14.22
N VAL A 60 19.90 -12.06 -13.16
CA VAL A 60 20.09 -11.60 -11.79
C VAL A 60 21.48 -11.01 -11.60
N VAL A 61 22.52 -11.70 -12.06
CA VAL A 61 23.91 -11.23 -11.96
C VAL A 61 24.10 -9.92 -12.75
N PHE A 62 23.52 -9.82 -13.95
CA PHE A 62 23.54 -8.57 -14.72
C PHE A 62 22.94 -7.39 -13.93
N PHE A 63 21.75 -7.56 -13.35
CA PHE A 63 21.11 -6.50 -12.56
C PHE A 63 21.89 -6.17 -11.29
N GLN A 64 22.40 -7.18 -10.58
CA GLN A 64 23.25 -6.97 -9.40
C GLN A 64 24.50 -6.16 -9.74
N ASN A 65 25.14 -6.44 -10.88
CA ASN A 65 26.30 -5.66 -11.35
C ASN A 65 25.94 -4.20 -11.69
N GLN A 66 24.77 -3.97 -12.29
CA GLN A 66 24.30 -2.62 -12.60
C GLN A 66 23.99 -1.81 -11.33
N VAL A 67 23.42 -2.47 -10.31
CA VAL A 67 23.18 -1.90 -8.97
C VAL A 67 24.51 -1.61 -8.28
N ALA A 68 25.48 -2.53 -8.32
CA ALA A 68 26.80 -2.38 -7.73
C ALA A 68 27.56 -1.16 -8.29
N LYS A 69 27.47 -0.91 -9.60
CA LYS A 69 28.04 0.29 -10.24
C LYS A 69 27.43 1.61 -9.75
N ARG A 70 26.23 1.58 -9.17
CA ARG A 70 25.48 2.77 -8.72
C ARG A 70 25.25 2.78 -7.21
N LYS A 71 26.03 2.00 -6.44
CA LYS A 71 25.86 1.79 -5.00
C LYS A 71 25.83 3.12 -4.20
N THR A 72 26.65 4.10 -4.59
CA THR A 72 26.73 5.42 -3.94
C THR A 72 25.47 6.27 -4.12
N ARG A 73 24.69 6.05 -5.18
CA ARG A 73 23.43 6.78 -5.47
C ARG A 73 22.18 5.91 -5.29
N LEU A 74 22.35 4.71 -4.73
CA LEU A 74 21.30 3.71 -4.65
C LEU A 74 20.08 4.21 -3.86
N LEU A 75 20.32 4.92 -2.76
CA LEU A 75 19.26 5.52 -1.95
C LEU A 75 18.43 6.51 -2.76
N ASN A 76 19.07 7.41 -3.50
CA ASN A 76 18.37 8.41 -4.32
C ASN A 76 17.60 7.75 -5.46
N TYR A 77 18.14 6.70 -6.08
CA TYR A 77 17.42 5.92 -7.10
C TYR A 77 16.19 5.23 -6.53
N MET A 78 16.31 4.60 -5.37
CA MET A 78 15.16 3.96 -4.71
C MET A 78 14.12 4.96 -4.26
N LEU A 79 14.55 6.11 -3.74
CA LEU A 79 13.66 7.18 -3.32
C LEU A 79 12.88 7.70 -4.53
N PHE A 80 13.57 7.97 -5.65
CA PHE A 80 12.94 8.38 -6.90
C PHE A 80 11.90 7.36 -7.37
N LEU A 81 12.25 6.07 -7.39
CA LEU A 81 11.32 4.99 -7.78
C LEU A 81 10.11 4.81 -6.85
N ARG A 82 10.21 5.25 -5.59
CA ARG A 82 9.10 5.17 -4.63
C ARG A 82 8.23 6.41 -4.65
N VAL A 83 8.84 7.58 -4.86
CA VAL A 83 8.13 8.87 -4.97
C VAL A 83 7.41 8.96 -6.31
N THR A 84 8.06 8.55 -7.40
CA THR A 84 7.41 8.41 -8.70
C THR A 84 6.75 7.03 -8.74
N PRO A 85 5.40 6.92 -8.73
CA PRO A 85 4.69 5.65 -8.63
C PRO A 85 4.71 4.85 -9.94
N THR A 86 5.87 4.75 -10.60
CA THR A 86 6.07 4.03 -11.85
C THR A 86 5.97 2.52 -11.66
N LEU A 87 6.40 2.03 -10.49
CA LEU A 87 6.41 0.63 -10.15
C LEU A 87 5.56 0.37 -8.90
N PRO A 88 4.83 -0.76 -8.86
CA PRO A 88 4.13 -1.17 -7.65
C PRO A 88 5.08 -1.32 -6.47
N ASN A 89 4.70 -0.84 -5.28
CA ASN A 89 5.50 -0.97 -4.06
C ASN A 89 5.90 -2.44 -3.77
N THR A 90 5.00 -3.38 -4.05
CA THR A 90 5.28 -4.81 -3.88
C THR A 90 6.41 -5.29 -4.78
N PHE A 91 6.45 -4.83 -6.03
CA PHE A 91 7.52 -5.19 -6.96
C PHE A 91 8.87 -4.67 -6.44
N LEU A 92 8.93 -3.42 -5.99
CA LEU A 92 10.12 -2.86 -5.35
C LEU A 92 10.54 -3.65 -4.10
N ASN A 93 9.60 -4.03 -3.24
CA ASN A 93 9.87 -4.81 -2.04
C ASN A 93 10.47 -6.19 -2.34
N VAL A 94 9.97 -6.86 -3.40
CA VAL A 94 10.44 -8.19 -3.82
C VAL A 94 11.75 -8.12 -4.61
N ALA A 95 11.89 -7.15 -5.51
CA ALA A 95 13.06 -7.03 -6.38
C ALA A 95 14.32 -6.53 -5.64
N SER A 96 14.14 -5.69 -4.61
CA SER A 96 15.25 -5.12 -3.83
C SER A 96 16.24 -6.16 -3.28
N PRO A 97 15.81 -7.22 -2.56
CA PRO A 97 16.73 -8.24 -2.06
C PRO A 97 17.34 -9.09 -3.19
N ILE A 98 16.62 -9.30 -4.30
CA ILE A 98 17.09 -10.06 -5.45
C ILE A 98 18.28 -9.35 -6.13
N VAL A 99 18.22 -8.02 -6.24
CA VAL A 99 19.29 -7.20 -6.84
C VAL A 99 20.35 -6.75 -5.82
N ASN A 100 20.41 -7.35 -4.64
CA ASN A 100 21.38 -7.05 -3.57
C ASN A 100 21.35 -5.59 -3.06
N VAL A 101 20.16 -4.97 -2.98
CA VAL A 101 19.99 -3.70 -2.27
C VAL A 101 20.18 -3.92 -0.77
N PRO A 102 20.99 -3.10 -0.07
CA PRO A 102 21.13 -3.20 1.38
C PRO A 102 19.81 -2.88 2.10
N TYR A 103 19.48 -3.63 3.14
CA TYR A 103 18.25 -3.43 3.92
C TYR A 103 18.13 -2.01 4.51
N HIS A 104 19.22 -1.42 5.00
CA HIS A 104 19.21 -0.05 5.54
C HIS A 104 18.83 0.98 4.47
N THR A 105 19.36 0.85 3.25
CA THR A 105 19.02 1.73 2.12
C THR A 105 17.56 1.57 1.75
N PHE A 106 17.09 0.32 1.71
CA PHE A 106 15.69 0.00 1.44
C PHE A 106 14.76 0.61 2.49
N LEU A 107 15.07 0.45 3.78
CA LEU A 107 14.24 0.93 4.88
C LEU A 107 14.15 2.46 4.91
N LEU A 108 15.28 3.15 4.69
CA LEU A 108 15.29 4.62 4.62
C LEU A 108 14.51 5.13 3.40
N ALA A 109 14.75 4.56 2.23
CA ALA A 109 14.03 4.94 1.02
C ALA A 109 12.52 4.66 1.12
N THR A 110 12.13 3.57 1.79
CA THR A 110 10.73 3.21 2.06
C THR A 110 10.08 4.20 3.00
N SER A 111 10.71 4.45 4.15
CA SER A 111 10.18 5.31 5.18
C SER A 111 10.00 6.74 4.67
N ILE A 112 10.94 7.26 3.88
CA ILE A 112 10.85 8.61 3.33
C ILE A 112 9.94 8.65 2.10
N GLY A 113 10.06 7.69 1.19
CA GLY A 113 9.32 7.68 -0.08
C GLY A 113 7.81 7.49 0.08
N ILE A 114 7.35 6.89 1.18
CA ILE A 114 5.93 6.68 1.44
C ILE A 114 5.26 7.91 2.08
N ILE A 115 6.02 8.82 2.71
CA ILE A 115 5.47 9.99 3.40
C ILE A 115 4.56 10.84 2.51
N PRO A 116 4.93 11.22 1.27
CA PRO A 116 4.06 12.06 0.44
C PRO A 116 2.72 11.39 0.13
N ALA A 117 2.75 10.10 -0.24
CA ALA A 117 1.54 9.33 -0.53
C ALA A 117 0.68 9.12 0.72
N ALA A 118 1.31 8.82 1.87
CA ALA A 118 0.61 8.68 3.15
C ALA A 118 -0.02 10.01 3.57
N TYR A 119 0.68 11.14 3.40
CA TYR A 119 0.15 12.47 3.71
C TYR A 119 -1.10 12.80 2.90
N VAL A 120 -1.07 12.58 1.59
CA VAL A 120 -2.23 12.81 0.71
C VAL A 120 -3.42 11.92 1.14
N ALA A 121 -3.18 10.63 1.40
CA ALA A 121 -4.23 9.71 1.81
C ALA A 121 -4.83 10.07 3.19
N VAL A 122 -3.98 10.33 4.19
CA VAL A 122 -4.43 10.69 5.54
C VAL A 122 -5.15 12.04 5.53
N ARG A 123 -4.67 13.02 4.76
CA ARG A 123 -5.31 14.32 4.63
C ARG A 123 -6.67 14.24 3.92
N ALA A 124 -6.79 13.40 2.90
CA ALA A 124 -8.09 13.09 2.30
C ALA A 124 -9.05 12.48 3.35
N GLY A 125 -8.54 11.63 4.24
CA GLY A 125 -9.30 11.03 5.34
C GLY A 125 -9.78 12.04 6.38
N THR A 126 -8.93 13.00 6.77
CA THR A 126 -9.32 14.07 7.69
C THR A 126 -10.37 14.98 7.06
N THR A 127 -10.20 15.38 5.80
CA THR A 127 -11.18 16.24 5.11
C THR A 127 -12.52 15.53 4.91
N LEU A 128 -12.51 14.23 4.60
CA LEU A 128 -13.74 13.43 4.54
C LEU A 128 -14.42 13.35 5.92
N SER A 129 -13.62 13.18 6.98
CA SER A 129 -14.13 13.16 8.36
C SER A 129 -14.66 14.51 8.80
N GLU A 130 -14.03 15.63 8.43
CA GLU A 130 -14.50 16.99 8.73
C GLU A 130 -15.82 17.29 8.01
N LEU A 131 -15.95 16.89 6.75
CA LEU A 131 -17.21 16.99 5.99
C LEU A 131 -18.34 16.15 6.64
N GLN A 132 -18.00 15.04 7.30
CA GLN A 132 -18.96 14.19 8.00
C GLN A 132 -19.18 14.60 9.48
N SER A 133 -18.23 15.30 10.12
CA SER A 133 -18.21 15.56 11.56
C SER A 133 -19.04 16.77 12.01
N VAL A 134 -19.60 17.57 11.10
CA VAL A 134 -20.46 18.71 11.46
C VAL A 134 -21.94 18.33 11.35
N GLY A 135 -22.39 17.39 12.20
CA GLY A 135 -23.80 17.29 12.57
C GLY A 135 -24.68 16.20 11.95
N ASP A 136 -24.24 15.45 10.92
CA ASP A 136 -25.17 14.61 10.13
C ASP A 136 -24.93 13.07 10.21
N LEU A 137 -23.83 12.64 10.85
CA LEU A 137 -23.46 11.21 10.89
C LEU A 137 -24.28 10.34 11.85
N TYR A 138 -25.01 10.94 12.78
CA TYR A 138 -26.01 10.25 13.60
C TYR A 138 -27.43 10.54 13.11
N ASP A 139 -27.60 11.10 11.91
CA ASP A 139 -28.93 11.26 11.36
C ASP A 139 -29.45 9.91 10.85
N ILE A 140 -30.62 9.55 11.33
CA ILE A 140 -31.32 8.30 11.05
C ILE A 140 -31.52 8.10 9.52
N GLN A 141 -31.45 9.17 8.72
CA GLN A 141 -31.47 9.10 7.26
C GLN A 141 -30.27 8.37 6.64
N SER A 142 -29.05 8.57 7.13
CA SER A 142 -27.87 7.94 6.53
C SER A 142 -27.90 6.42 6.70
N ILE A 143 -28.37 5.95 7.86
CA ILE A 143 -28.63 4.53 8.11
C ILE A 143 -29.78 4.02 7.22
N GLY A 144 -30.84 4.82 7.05
CA GLY A 144 -31.95 4.50 6.16
C GLY A 144 -31.54 4.36 4.69
N ILE A 145 -30.67 5.23 4.18
CA ILE A 145 -30.18 5.20 2.80
C ILE A 145 -29.33 3.96 2.55
N ILE A 146 -28.42 3.60 3.46
CA ILE A 146 -27.59 2.39 3.34
C ILE A 146 -28.47 1.14 3.37
N PHE A 147 -29.50 1.11 4.22
CA PHE A 147 -30.48 0.02 4.28
C PHE A 147 -31.27 -0.10 2.97
N PHE A 148 -31.74 1.02 2.41
CA PHE A 148 -32.49 1.02 1.13
C PHE A 148 -31.62 0.62 -0.07
N ILE A 149 -30.36 1.04 -0.12
CA ILE A 149 -29.41 0.61 -1.15
C ILE A 149 -29.16 -0.90 -1.03
N GLY A 150 -29.02 -1.42 0.19
CA GLY A 150 -28.94 -2.86 0.44
C GLY A 150 -30.18 -3.61 -0.07
N LEU A 151 -31.37 -3.08 0.21
CA LEU A 151 -32.63 -3.67 -0.25
C LEU A 151 -32.74 -3.66 -1.78
N ALA A 152 -32.43 -2.52 -2.41
CA ALA A 152 -32.45 -2.36 -3.86
C ALA A 152 -31.46 -3.28 -4.57
N SER A 153 -30.32 -3.59 -3.95
CA SER A 153 -29.34 -4.55 -4.46
C SER A 153 -29.84 -6.00 -4.41
N VAL A 154 -30.77 -6.33 -3.49
CA VAL A 154 -31.36 -7.67 -3.35
C VAL A 154 -32.53 -7.90 -4.31
N ILE A 155 -33.24 -6.84 -4.73
CA ILE A 155 -34.38 -6.93 -5.65
C ILE A 155 -34.04 -7.62 -6.99
N PRO A 156 -32.96 -7.29 -7.71
CA PRO A 156 -32.57 -7.98 -8.94
C PRO A 156 -32.33 -9.47 -8.74
N THR A 157 -31.76 -9.85 -7.59
CA THR A 157 -31.42 -11.23 -7.24
C THR A 157 -32.67 -12.07 -6.97
N LEU A 158 -33.72 -11.47 -6.38
CA LEU A 158 -35.01 -12.13 -6.18
C LEU A 158 -35.83 -12.26 -7.48
N ILE A 159 -35.73 -11.27 -8.37
CA ILE A 159 -36.39 -11.30 -9.69
C ILE A 159 -35.72 -12.34 -10.61
N SER A 160 -34.40 -12.50 -10.55
CA SER A 160 -33.66 -13.49 -11.35
C SER A 160 -33.93 -14.94 -10.95
N ASN A 161 -34.39 -15.21 -9.72
CA ASN A 161 -34.72 -16.57 -9.29
C ASN A 161 -36.12 -17.04 -9.72
N ASN A 162 -37.03 -16.13 -10.07
CA ASN A 162 -38.39 -16.47 -10.52
C ASN A 162 -38.51 -16.71 -12.04
N THR A 163 -37.43 -16.56 -12.81
CA THR A 163 -37.42 -16.74 -14.28
C THR A 163 -36.78 -18.05 -14.75
N LYS A 164 -36.49 -18.98 -13.82
CA LYS A 164 -35.94 -20.32 -14.10
C LYS A 164 -36.87 -21.50 -13.73
N SER A 165 -38.19 -21.27 -13.68
CA SER A 165 -39.17 -22.38 -13.59
C SER A 165 -39.93 -22.54 -14.89
#